data_AF-A0A7C6JPB5-F1
#
_entry.id   AF-A0A7C6JPB5-F1
#
_cell.length_a   1.000
_cell.length_b   1.000
_cell.length_c   1.000
_cell.angle_alpha   90.00
_cell.angle_beta   90.00
_cell.angle_gamma   90.00
#
_symmetry.space_group_name_H-M   'P 1'
#
loop_
_entity.id
_entity.type
_entity.pdbx_description
1 polymer ?
#
loop_
_entity_poly.entity_id
_entity_poly.type
_entity_poly.pdbx_seq_one_letter_code
_entity_poly.pdbx_strand_id
1 'polypeptide(L)'
;MSKLDELCVRLQRQYLDPNSTALPVVALHEAIQFALDKINRRLGSDFEIEGLANATKHTLPDDYLPVLLTGAGAHLMQFILQNHLGTYTNMGGEPTLMQSLARYHDERFEWLLEGLRLDSMQKSVTLPYARWDWKEPLRWRN
;
A
#
# COMPACT_ATOMS: atom_id res chain seq x y z
N MET A 1 -13.25 19.07 2.37
CA MET A 1 -11.99 18.36 2.01
C MET A 1 -12.25 16.90 2.25
N SER A 2 -12.06 16.06 1.23
CA SER A 2 -12.19 14.61 1.36
C SER A 2 -10.96 14.01 2.04
N LYS A 3 -11.07 12.78 2.56
CA LYS A 3 -9.91 12.05 3.11
C LYS A 3 -8.80 11.88 2.06
N LEU A 4 -9.18 11.65 0.81
CA LEU A 4 -8.24 11.58 -0.31
C LEU A 4 -7.43 12.87 -0.48
N ASP A 5 -8.06 14.04 -0.40
CA ASP A 5 -7.36 15.33 -0.52
C ASP A 5 -6.30 15.49 0.57
N GLU A 6 -6.60 15.09 1.80
CA GLU A 6 -5.65 15.13 2.91
C GLU A 6 -4.45 14.20 2.67
N LEU A 7 -4.68 13.00 2.15
CA LEU A 7 -3.63 12.04 1.84
C LEU A 7 -2.75 12.53 0.70
N CYS A 8 -3.33 13.11 -0.35
CA CYS A 8 -2.60 13.73 -1.45
C CYS A 8 -1.68 14.86 -0.95
N VAL A 9 -2.18 15.75 -0.09
CA VAL A 9 -1.38 16.84 0.48
C VAL A 9 -0.24 16.30 1.35
N ARG A 10 -0.48 15.29 2.19
CA ARG A 10 0.56 14.66 3.00
C ARG A 10 1.64 14.03 2.12
N LEU A 11 1.22 13.33 1.09
CA LEU A 11 2.11 12.65 0.18
C LEU A 11 2.98 13.64 -0.60
N GLN A 12 2.38 14.72 -1.11
CA GLN A 12 3.10 15.81 -1.79
C GLN A 12 4.21 16.38 -0.89
N ARG A 13 3.87 16.69 0.36
CA ARG A 13 4.83 17.22 1.34
C ARG A 13 6.00 16.27 1.62
N GLN A 14 5.73 14.97 1.64
CA GLN A 14 6.73 13.97 2.01
C GLN A 14 7.70 13.63 0.86
N TYR A 15 7.22 13.61 -0.38
CA TYR A 15 8.00 13.09 -1.52
C TYR A 15 8.27 14.10 -2.64
N LEU A 16 7.44 15.13 -2.79
CA LEU A 16 7.51 16.07 -3.92
C LEU A 16 8.09 17.43 -3.55
N ASP A 17 7.73 17.98 -2.38
CA ASP A 17 8.30 19.23 -1.87
C ASP A 17 9.84 19.22 -1.81
N PRO A 18 10.51 18.11 -1.40
CA PRO A 18 11.98 18.05 -1.40
C PRO A 18 12.62 18.14 -2.79
N ASN A 19 11.89 17.72 -3.83
CA ASN A 19 12.41 17.61 -5.20
C ASN A 19 11.88 18.72 -6.13
N SER A 20 11.03 19.62 -5.64
CA SER A 20 10.32 20.64 -6.44
C SER A 20 9.57 20.06 -7.66
N THR A 21 9.19 18.78 -7.61
CA THR A 21 8.57 18.07 -8.72
C THR A 21 7.05 18.21 -8.64
N ALA A 22 6.46 19.03 -9.50
CA ALA A 22 5.01 19.08 -9.64
C ALA A 22 4.52 17.86 -10.44
N LEU A 23 3.79 16.95 -9.77
CA LEU A 23 3.12 15.83 -10.42
C LEU A 23 1.63 16.13 -10.66
N PRO A 24 1.03 15.58 -11.73
CA PRO A 24 -0.41 15.68 -11.94
C PRO A 24 -1.16 14.98 -10.80
N VAL A 25 -2.30 15.55 -10.39
CA VAL A 25 -3.15 15.02 -9.31
C VAL A 25 -3.59 13.59 -9.59
N VAL A 26 -3.78 13.24 -10.86
CA VAL A 26 -4.12 11.88 -11.31
C VAL A 26 -3.08 10.87 -10.87
N ALA A 27 -1.78 11.18 -11.00
CA ALA A 27 -0.70 10.27 -10.58
C ALA A 27 -0.70 10.05 -9.07
N LEU A 28 -1.10 11.05 -8.27
CA LEU A 28 -1.22 10.91 -6.82
C LEU A 28 -2.38 9.97 -6.46
N HIS A 29 -3.52 10.11 -7.13
CA HIS A 29 -4.68 9.23 -6.93
C HIS A 29 -4.34 7.79 -7.33
N GLU A 30 -3.70 7.59 -8.48
CA GLU A 30 -3.28 6.26 -8.95
C GLU A 30 -2.28 5.62 -7.98
N ALA A 31 -1.33 6.38 -7.45
CA ALA A 31 -0.36 5.86 -6.49
C ALA A 31 -1.02 5.42 -5.16
N ILE A 32 -1.98 6.21 -4.66
CA ILE A 32 -2.75 5.86 -3.46
C ILE A 32 -3.62 4.62 -3.74
N GLN A 33 -4.25 4.55 -4.92
CA GLN A 33 -5.04 3.40 -5.34
C GLN A 33 -4.20 2.14 -5.44
N PHE A 34 -3.04 2.21 -6.08
CA PHE A 34 -2.11 1.10 -6.21
C PHE A 34 -1.66 0.57 -4.84
N ALA A 35 -1.33 1.47 -3.92
CA ALA A 35 -0.93 1.08 -2.57
C ALA A 35 -2.08 0.42 -1.80
N LEU A 36 -3.30 0.97 -1.90
CA LEU A 36 -4.50 0.42 -1.26
C LEU A 36 -4.82 -0.97 -1.82
N ASP A 37 -4.82 -1.14 -3.14
CA ASP A 37 -5.07 -2.42 -3.81
C ASP A 37 -4.08 -3.48 -3.37
N LYS A 38 -2.80 -3.11 -3.19
CA LYS A 38 -1.77 -4.05 -2.74
C LYS A 38 -1.95 -4.45 -1.27
N ILE A 39 -2.33 -3.51 -0.41
CA ILE A 39 -2.68 -3.79 0.99
C ILE A 39 -3.88 -4.75 1.05
N ASN A 40 -4.94 -4.44 0.30
CA ASN A 40 -6.16 -5.24 0.20
C ASN A 40 -5.86 -6.67 -0.25
N ARG A 41 -5.07 -6.83 -1.32
CA ARG A 41 -4.63 -8.16 -1.79
C ARG A 41 -3.80 -8.92 -0.77
N ARG A 42 -2.92 -8.25 -0.03
CA ARG A 42 -2.03 -8.92 0.94
C ARG A 42 -2.79 -9.38 2.19
N LEU A 43 -3.77 -8.61 2.63
CA LEU A 43 -4.56 -8.88 3.83
C LEU A 43 -5.88 -9.62 3.53
N GLY A 44 -6.23 -9.82 2.26
CA GLY A 44 -7.51 -10.42 1.86
C GLY A 44 -8.71 -9.60 2.34
N SER A 45 -8.59 -8.28 2.33
CA SER A 45 -9.58 -7.32 2.85
C SER A 45 -9.97 -6.32 1.77
N ASP A 46 -11.13 -5.70 1.91
CA ASP A 46 -11.64 -4.69 0.97
C ASP A 46 -11.71 -3.32 1.67
N PHE A 47 -10.56 -2.74 1.98
CA PHE A 47 -10.50 -1.40 2.56
C PHE A 47 -10.81 -0.32 1.51
N GLU A 48 -11.52 0.71 1.96
CA GLU A 48 -11.97 1.85 1.16
C GLU A 48 -11.44 3.16 1.74
N ILE A 49 -11.23 4.14 0.87
CA ILE A 49 -10.85 5.51 1.22
C ILE A 49 -11.87 6.46 0.61
N GLU A 50 -12.46 7.32 1.44
CA GLU A 50 -13.43 8.32 0.99
C GLU A 50 -12.85 9.20 -0.13
N GLY A 51 -13.55 9.25 -1.26
CA GLY A 51 -13.16 10.02 -2.45
C GLY A 51 -12.32 9.24 -3.47
N LEU A 52 -11.77 8.08 -3.11
CA LEU A 52 -11.04 7.22 -4.05
C LEU A 52 -12.02 6.30 -4.79
N ALA A 53 -11.97 6.26 -6.13
CA ALA A 53 -12.85 5.43 -6.96
C ALA A 53 -14.36 5.58 -6.65
N ASN A 54 -14.80 6.80 -6.28
CA ASN A 54 -16.17 7.12 -5.81
C ASN A 54 -16.61 6.38 -4.53
N ALA A 55 -15.68 5.87 -3.73
CA ALA A 55 -16.00 5.33 -2.42
C ALA A 55 -16.50 6.43 -1.48
N THR A 56 -17.58 6.13 -0.76
CA THR A 56 -18.22 7.05 0.20
C THR A 56 -17.81 6.77 1.65
N LYS A 57 -17.12 5.66 1.89
CA LYS A 57 -16.70 5.23 3.22
C LYS A 57 -15.18 5.19 3.31
N HIS A 58 -14.70 5.41 4.52
CA HIS A 58 -13.32 5.16 4.89
C HIS A 58 -13.29 4.01 5.89
N THR A 59 -12.76 2.86 5.47
CA THR A 59 -12.70 1.64 6.29
C THR A 59 -11.27 1.23 6.63
N LEU A 60 -10.27 1.86 6.02
CA LEU A 60 -8.86 1.61 6.32
C LEU A 60 -8.52 2.11 7.74
N PRO A 61 -7.95 1.26 8.61
CA PRO A 61 -7.46 1.68 9.93
C PRO A 61 -6.36 2.74 9.86
N ASP A 62 -6.35 3.66 10.83
CA ASP A 62 -5.35 4.72 10.90
C ASP A 62 -3.91 4.18 11.07
N ASP A 63 -3.76 3.02 11.73
CA ASP A 63 -2.47 2.33 11.90
C ASP A 63 -1.83 1.91 10.57
N TYR A 64 -2.63 1.76 9.51
CA TYR A 64 -2.16 1.31 8.19
C TYR A 64 -1.80 2.50 7.28
N LEU A 65 -2.10 3.73 7.68
CA LEU A 65 -1.79 4.93 6.92
C LEU A 65 -0.30 5.12 6.61
N PRO A 66 0.66 4.85 7.53
CA PRO A 66 2.08 4.97 7.22
C PRO A 66 2.51 4.00 6.11
N VAL A 67 1.92 2.81 6.08
CA VAL A 67 2.22 1.78 5.06
C VAL A 67 1.61 2.18 3.72
N LEU A 68 0.38 2.70 3.72
CA LEU A 68 -0.26 3.26 2.53
C LEU A 68 0.58 4.39 1.91
N LEU A 69 0.99 5.37 2.73
CA LEU A 69 1.79 6.52 2.25
C LEU A 69 3.18 6.09 1.76
N THR A 70 3.79 5.08 2.39
CA THR A 70 5.08 4.54 1.94
C THR A 70 4.94 3.83 0.59
N GLY A 71 3.89 3.02 0.42
CA GLY A 71 3.62 2.33 -0.84
C GLY A 71 3.26 3.28 -1.99
N ALA A 72 2.44 4.29 -1.71
CA ALA A 72 2.10 5.32 -2.68
C ALA A 72 3.35 6.15 -3.06
N GLY A 73 4.21 6.48 -2.09
CA GLY A 73 5.49 7.13 -2.34
C GLY A 73 6.44 6.29 -3.21
N ALA A 74 6.50 4.98 -2.98
CA ALA A 74 7.30 4.05 -3.79
C ALA A 74 6.84 4.05 -5.26
N HIS A 75 5.53 3.90 -5.48
CA HIS A 75 4.94 3.96 -6.82
C HIS A 75 5.22 5.31 -7.52
N LEU A 76 5.17 6.41 -6.79
CA LEU A 76 5.48 7.72 -7.36
C LEU A 76 6.95 7.88 -7.70
N MET A 77 7.87 7.36 -6.88
CA MET A 77 9.29 7.39 -7.19
C MET A 77 9.59 6.61 -8.48
N GLN A 78 8.94 5.46 -8.67
CA GLN A 78 9.00 4.72 -9.93
C GLN A 78 8.44 5.53 -11.10
N PHE A 79 7.28 6.17 -10.93
CA PHE A 79 6.68 7.01 -11.97
C PHE A 79 7.57 8.19 -12.36
N ILE A 80 8.16 8.88 -11.38
CA ILE A 80 9.12 9.97 -11.60
C ILE A 80 10.33 9.46 -12.38
N LEU A 81 10.90 8.32 -11.97
CA LEU A 81 12.03 7.70 -12.65
C LEU A 81 11.69 7.34 -14.11
N GLN A 82 10.54 6.72 -14.35
CA GLN A 82 10.09 6.37 -15.70
C GLN A 82 9.92 7.60 -16.58
N ASN A 83 9.33 8.68 -16.04
CA ASN A 83 9.23 9.94 -16.76
C ASN A 83 10.60 10.57 -17.03
N HIS A 84 11.54 10.45 -16.09
CA HIS A 84 12.90 10.96 -16.26
C HIS A 84 13.67 10.21 -17.35
N LEU A 85 13.52 8.88 -17.43
CA LEU A 85 14.20 8.06 -18.43
C LEU A 85 13.49 8.07 -19.80
N GLY A 86 12.16 8.17 -19.81
CA GLY A 86 11.32 8.07 -21.01
C GLY A 86 11.09 9.40 -21.72
N THR A 87 11.17 10.51 -20.98
CA THR A 87 11.01 11.86 -21.52
C THR A 87 12.29 12.64 -21.30
N TYR A 88 12.72 13.42 -22.30
CA TYR A 88 13.81 14.39 -22.14
C TYR A 88 13.37 15.52 -21.19
N THR A 89 13.33 15.23 -19.90
CA THR A 89 13.01 16.17 -18.84
C THR A 89 14.30 16.79 -18.33
N ASN A 90 14.29 18.08 -18.05
CA ASN A 90 15.39 18.75 -17.35
C ASN A 90 15.41 18.45 -15.85
N MET A 91 14.85 17.31 -15.42
CA MET A 91 14.92 16.91 -14.02
C MET A 91 16.39 16.65 -13.68
N GLY A 92 16.89 17.39 -12.69
CA GLY A 92 18.21 17.14 -12.13
C GLY A 92 18.20 15.87 -11.29
N GLY A 93 19.24 15.06 -11.42
CA GLY A 93 19.40 13.82 -10.66
C GLY A 93 20.25 12.81 -11.42
N GLU A 94 21.08 12.06 -10.69
CA GLU A 94 21.81 10.94 -11.29
C GLU A 94 20.84 9.75 -11.44
N PRO A 95 20.64 9.20 -12.66
CA PRO A 95 19.60 8.20 -12.91
C PRO A 95 19.84 6.89 -12.11
N THR A 96 21.10 6.53 -11.87
CA THR A 96 21.51 5.39 -11.04
C THR A 96 21.06 5.54 -9.59
N LEU A 97 21.21 6.73 -9.01
CA LEU A 97 20.77 7.05 -7.65
C LEU A 97 19.25 7.02 -7.56
N MET A 98 18.54 7.60 -8.53
CA MET A 98 17.08 7.56 -8.58
C MET A 98 16.55 6.12 -8.66
N GLN A 99 17.18 5.26 -9.47
CA GLN A 99 16.86 3.83 -9.51
C GLN A 99 17.06 3.15 -8.16
N SER A 100 18.19 3.41 -7.50
CA SER A 100 18.49 2.82 -6.19
C SER A 100 17.50 3.26 -5.11
N LEU A 101 17.07 4.53 -5.14
CA LEU A 101 16.08 5.08 -4.22
C LEU A 101 14.70 4.49 -4.48
N ALA A 102 14.26 4.42 -5.74
CA ALA A 102 12.99 3.79 -6.10
C ALA A 102 12.93 2.35 -5.58
N ARG A 103 13.99 1.56 -5.85
CA ARG A 103 14.11 0.19 -5.37
C ARG A 103 14.08 0.08 -3.85
N TYR A 104 14.80 0.97 -3.15
CA TYR A 104 14.76 1.00 -1.68
C TYR A 104 13.35 1.25 -1.14
N HIS A 105 12.60 2.18 -1.74
CA HIS A 105 11.22 2.44 -1.33
C HIS A 105 10.29 1.25 -1.59
N ASP A 106 10.47 0.54 -2.71
CA ASP A 106 9.72 -0.68 -2.99
C ASP A 106 10.01 -1.78 -1.98
N GLU A 107 11.29 -2.08 -1.74
CA GLU A 107 11.70 -3.09 -0.76
C GLU A 107 11.16 -2.74 0.62
N ARG A 108 11.29 -1.48 1.04
CA ARG A 108 10.73 -0.99 2.31
C ARG A 108 9.21 -1.18 2.39
N PHE A 109 8.49 -0.93 1.30
CA PHE A 109 7.04 -1.15 1.28
C PHE A 109 6.68 -2.63 1.45
N GLU A 110 7.40 -3.55 0.79
CA GLU A 110 7.20 -4.99 0.97
C GLU A 110 7.45 -5.42 2.43
N TRP A 111 8.50 -4.91 3.06
CA TRP A 111 8.77 -5.18 4.48
C TRP A 111 7.65 -4.70 5.40
N LEU A 112 7.09 -3.52 5.14
CA LEU A 112 5.97 -2.99 5.91
C LEU A 112 4.69 -3.80 5.71
N LEU A 113 4.40 -4.24 4.48
CA LEU A 113 3.27 -5.13 4.18
C LEU A 113 3.39 -6.46 4.92
N GLU A 114 4.59 -7.03 4.96
CA GLU A 114 4.83 -8.26 5.71
C GLU A 114 4.67 -8.04 7.22
N GLY A 115 5.14 -6.90 7.74
CA GLY A 115 4.90 -6.48 9.13
C GLY A 115 3.41 -6.41 9.47
N LEU A 116 2.60 -5.77 8.63
CA LEU A 116 1.15 -5.70 8.81
C LEU A 116 0.49 -7.08 8.79
N ARG A 117 0.93 -7.96 7.88
CA ARG A 117 0.43 -9.33 7.80
C ARG A 117 0.72 -10.08 9.10
N LEU A 118 1.94 -9.99 9.62
CA LEU A 118 2.32 -10.62 10.89
C LEU A 118 1.53 -10.07 12.07
N ASP A 119 1.35 -8.75 12.15
CA ASP A 119 0.54 -8.11 13.20
C ASP A 119 -0.93 -8.56 13.13
N SER A 120 -1.50 -8.65 11.92
CA SER A 120 -2.87 -9.18 11.74
C SER A 120 -3.00 -10.64 12.19
N MET A 121 -1.96 -11.46 11.98
CA MET A 121 -1.93 -12.85 12.41
C MET A 121 -1.80 -12.96 13.93
N GLN A 122 -0.98 -12.12 14.56
CA GLN A 122 -0.82 -12.08 16.02
C GLN A 122 -2.08 -11.62 16.73
N LYS A 123 -2.80 -10.65 16.15
CA LYS A 123 -4.08 -10.15 16.68
C LYS A 123 -5.24 -11.11 16.42
N SER A 124 -5.08 -12.10 15.53
CA SER A 124 -6.15 -13.03 15.21
C SER A 124 -6.45 -13.94 16.40
N VAL A 125 -7.69 -13.89 16.87
CA VAL A 125 -8.21 -14.78 17.94
C VAL A 125 -8.48 -16.19 17.38
N THR A 126 -8.63 -16.29 16.06
CA THR A 126 -8.91 -17.54 15.35
C THR A 126 -7.68 -18.44 15.38
N LEU A 127 -7.73 -19.50 16.17
CA LEU A 127 -6.69 -20.53 16.19
C LEU A 127 -6.63 -21.21 14.82
N PRO A 128 -5.43 -21.39 14.22
CA PRO A 128 -5.28 -22.02 12.91
C PRO A 128 -5.57 -23.53 12.94
N TYR A 129 -5.73 -24.10 14.13
CA TYR A 129 -6.11 -25.48 14.35
C TYR A 129 -7.51 -25.54 14.97
N ALA A 130 -8.37 -26.36 14.37
CA ALA A 130 -9.62 -26.76 14.98
C ALA A 130 -9.43 -28.11 15.69
N ARG A 131 -10.20 -28.34 16.75
CA ARG A 131 -10.28 -29.68 17.35
C ARG A 131 -10.81 -30.63 16.29
N TRP A 132 -10.09 -31.72 16.04
CA TRP A 132 -10.56 -32.77 15.14
C TRP A 132 -11.73 -33.51 15.81
N ASP A 133 -12.96 -33.25 15.35
CA ASP A 133 -14.15 -33.99 15.78
C ASP A 133 -14.15 -35.37 15.13
N TRP A 134 -13.42 -36.30 15.74
CA TRP A 134 -13.41 -37.69 15.35
C TRP A 134 -14.81 -38.30 15.60
N LYS A 135 -15.55 -38.56 14.52
CA LYS A 135 -16.79 -39.33 14.56
C LYS A 135 -16.46 -40.82 14.46
N GLU A 136 -16.35 -41.48 15.61
CA GLU A 136 -16.12 -42.92 15.63
C GLU A 136 -17.32 -43.67 15.02
N PRO A 137 -17.12 -44.48 13.96
CA PRO A 137 -18.21 -45.27 13.40
C PRO A 137 -18.49 -46.47 14.32
N LEU A 138 -19.66 -46.45 14.98
CA LEU A 138 -20.19 -47.57 15.78
C LEU A 138 -20.52 -48.78 14.88
N ARG A 139 -19.52 -49.56 14.47
CA ARG A 139 -19.68 -50.76 13.64
C ARG A 139 -19.92 -52.06 14.42
N TRP A 140 -19.91 -52.03 15.75
CA TRP A 140 -19.99 -53.23 16.58
C TRP A 140 -21.42 -53.59 17.07
N ARG A 141 -22.43 -52.79 16.71
CA ARG A 141 -23.86 -53.16 16.82
C ARG A 141 -24.38 -53.45 15.42
N ASN A 142 -24.24 -54.69 14.97
CA ASN A 142 -25.10 -55.41 14.02
C ASN A 142 -24.69 -56.87 14.01
#